data_AF-A0A3C1H4R5-F1
#
_entry.id   AF-A0A3C1H4R5-F1
#
_cell.length_a   1.000
_cell.length_b   1.000
_cell.length_c   1.000
_cell.angle_alpha   90.00
_cell.angle_beta   90.00
_cell.angle_gamma   90.00
#
_symmetry.space_group_name_H-M   'P 1'
#
loop_
_entity.id
_entity.type
_entity.pdbx_description
1 polymer ?
#
loop_
_entity_poly.entity_id
_entity_poly.type
_entity_poly.pdbx_seq_one_letter_code
_entity_poly.pdbx_strand_id
1 'polypeptide(L)'
;QPETTAAAPEAAPVHYTFDPKAYSVYMEEIFGETMCQTWCNFVDAMLAGEDTFACPDQETFDWVLGQFPHLCFPAVQNLVDYPYDRNHCVTDGIAHFTYTVSREEFEQAVQKLSDTTERILNEVLADADSDFEKALALYLYFADTYTYDHELEHSNTDANALSACHVLYEHRGICQEVSQAYSFLLTQAGVQATVMSGTRAYDQSPHRWSYIRLNGKNYHIDPTYVLGRSDLSFFLMTDEARAAEDDYPVQDYVITSAYTQVHEHPEYIADDETFSELWHKEYGSTDTENNELLYYYTDENYAIQYGSFSYDGY
;
A
#
# COMPACT_ATOMS: atom_id res chain seq x y z
N GLN A 1 -5.19 42.47 -31.94
CA GLN A 1 -5.39 41.01 -31.87
C GLN A 1 -5.99 40.71 -30.51
N PRO A 2 -7.04 39.88 -30.42
CA PRO A 2 -7.71 39.62 -29.17
C PRO A 2 -6.86 38.72 -28.27
N GLU A 3 -6.87 39.00 -26.98
CA GLU A 3 -6.31 38.16 -25.93
C GLU A 3 -7.08 36.84 -25.88
N THR A 4 -6.38 35.73 -26.13
CA THR A 4 -6.86 34.39 -25.81
C THR A 4 -6.70 34.17 -24.32
N THR A 5 -7.80 34.30 -23.57
CA THR A 5 -7.94 33.69 -22.25
C THR A 5 -7.89 32.17 -22.42
N ALA A 6 -6.79 31.55 -21.99
CA ALA A 6 -6.72 30.11 -21.83
C ALA A 6 -7.78 29.72 -20.78
N ALA A 7 -8.75 28.90 -21.18
CA ALA A 7 -9.66 28.27 -20.24
C ALA A 7 -8.83 27.41 -19.27
N ALA A 8 -9.14 27.50 -17.97
CA ALA A 8 -8.63 26.53 -17.01
C ALA A 8 -9.02 25.12 -17.47
N PRO A 9 -8.14 24.11 -17.33
CA PRO A 9 -8.47 22.74 -17.68
C PRO A 9 -9.74 22.33 -16.93
N GLU A 10 -10.68 21.76 -17.66
CA GLU A 10 -11.89 21.16 -17.12
C GLU A 10 -11.45 20.09 -16.11
N ALA A 11 -11.94 20.15 -14.87
CA ALA A 11 -11.55 19.20 -13.84
C ALA A 11 -11.88 17.78 -14.33
N ALA A 12 -10.91 16.87 -14.24
CA ALA A 12 -11.13 15.47 -14.62
C ALA A 12 -12.34 14.91 -13.84
N PRO A 13 -13.15 14.04 -14.46
CA PRO A 13 -14.22 13.37 -13.74
C PRO A 13 -13.66 12.60 -12.53
N VAL A 14 -14.31 12.77 -11.37
CA VAL A 14 -13.93 12.08 -10.14
C VAL A 14 -14.58 10.70 -10.14
N HIS A 15 -13.74 9.67 -10.14
CA HIS A 15 -14.11 8.25 -10.13
C HIS A 15 -13.77 7.57 -8.79
N TYR A 16 -12.68 7.98 -8.14
CA TYR A 16 -12.24 7.44 -6.85
C TYR A 16 -12.49 8.44 -5.72
N THR A 17 -13.14 7.97 -4.65
CA THR A 17 -13.33 8.72 -3.39
C THR A 17 -12.66 7.98 -2.27
N PHE A 18 -12.06 8.70 -1.32
CA PHE A 18 -11.39 8.10 -0.18
C PHE A 18 -12.39 7.29 0.67
N ASP A 19 -12.08 6.01 0.91
CA ASP A 19 -12.84 5.16 1.81
C ASP A 19 -12.03 4.93 3.10
N PRO A 20 -12.41 5.58 4.22
CA PRO A 20 -11.70 5.45 5.49
C PRO A 20 -11.79 4.05 6.12
N LYS A 21 -12.69 3.19 5.62
CA LYS A 21 -12.88 1.82 6.10
C LYS A 21 -12.29 0.77 5.15
N ALA A 22 -11.66 1.17 4.05
CA ALA A 22 -11.08 0.22 3.11
C ALA A 22 -10.01 -0.64 3.78
N TYR A 23 -10.11 -1.94 3.55
CA TYR A 23 -9.09 -2.93 3.88
C TYR A 23 -9.14 -4.05 2.83
N SER A 24 -8.04 -4.78 2.67
CA SER A 24 -7.97 -5.90 1.74
C SER A 24 -8.41 -7.22 2.40
N VAL A 25 -8.68 -8.22 1.57
CA VAL A 25 -9.01 -9.60 1.95
C VAL A 25 -7.97 -10.21 2.88
N TYR A 26 -6.70 -9.79 2.78
CA TYR A 26 -5.64 -10.22 3.70
C TYR A 26 -5.97 -9.86 5.15
N MET A 27 -6.64 -8.73 5.39
CA MET A 27 -7.04 -8.34 6.74
C MET A 27 -8.09 -9.30 7.31
N GLU A 28 -9.09 -9.70 6.52
CA GLU A 28 -10.10 -10.67 6.96
C GLU A 28 -9.49 -12.06 7.17
N GLU A 29 -8.60 -12.50 6.27
CA GLU A 29 -7.94 -13.80 6.34
C GLU A 29 -7.00 -13.92 7.56
N ILE A 30 -6.35 -12.83 7.96
CA ILE A 30 -5.39 -12.81 9.08
C ILE A 30 -6.08 -12.52 10.41
N PHE A 31 -6.93 -11.49 10.47
CA PHE A 31 -7.48 -10.97 11.73
C PHE A 31 -8.92 -11.44 12.00
N GLY A 32 -9.61 -11.94 10.98
CA GLY A 32 -10.98 -12.40 11.07
C GLY A 32 -12.02 -11.27 11.08
N GLU A 33 -13.27 -11.65 10.78
CA GLU A 33 -14.42 -10.74 10.66
C GLU A 33 -14.63 -9.87 11.90
N THR A 34 -14.43 -10.43 13.10
CA THR A 34 -14.61 -9.69 14.37
C THR A 34 -13.66 -8.49 14.50
N MET A 35 -12.38 -8.65 14.16
CA MET A 35 -11.41 -7.55 14.22
C MET A 35 -11.66 -6.53 13.11
N CYS A 36 -11.95 -6.97 11.89
CA CYS A 36 -12.30 -6.09 10.78
C CYS A 36 -13.58 -5.27 11.06
N GLN A 37 -14.61 -5.87 11.66
CA GLN A 37 -15.81 -5.14 12.07
C GLN A 37 -15.50 -4.17 13.22
N THR A 38 -14.64 -4.55 14.17
CA THR A 38 -14.22 -3.67 15.26
C THR A 38 -13.43 -2.47 14.73
N TRP A 39 -12.60 -2.67 13.70
CA TRP A 39 -11.93 -1.58 12.98
C TRP A 39 -12.94 -0.60 12.38
N CYS A 40 -13.96 -1.10 11.68
CA CYS A 40 -15.03 -0.24 11.14
C CYS A 40 -15.75 0.56 12.24
N ASN A 41 -16.04 -0.07 13.38
CA ASN A 41 -16.67 0.60 14.52
C ASN A 41 -15.78 1.74 15.06
N PHE A 42 -14.48 1.49 15.17
CA PHE A 42 -13.50 2.49 15.59
C PHE A 42 -13.45 3.66 14.60
N VAL A 43 -13.37 3.39 13.30
CA VAL A 43 -13.35 4.42 12.25
C VAL A 43 -14.61 5.28 12.31
N ASP A 44 -15.79 4.66 12.41
CA ASP A 44 -17.06 5.38 12.47
C ASP A 44 -17.13 6.30 13.71
N ALA A 45 -16.76 5.81 14.89
CA ALA A 45 -16.71 6.59 16.12
C ALA A 45 -15.73 7.77 16.03
N MET A 46 -14.52 7.50 15.52
CA MET A 46 -13.47 8.48 15.37
C MET A 46 -13.87 9.62 14.40
N LEU A 47 -14.47 9.28 13.26
CA LEU A 47 -14.96 10.28 12.30
C LEU A 47 -16.14 11.08 12.86
N ALA A 48 -16.99 10.47 13.69
CA ALA A 48 -18.08 11.15 14.40
C ALA A 48 -17.60 12.07 15.54
N GLY A 49 -16.33 11.99 15.94
CA GLY A 49 -15.78 12.75 17.07
C GLY A 49 -16.13 12.16 18.42
N GLU A 50 -16.52 10.88 18.43
CA GLU A 50 -16.70 10.08 19.63
C GLU A 50 -15.36 9.56 20.13
N ASP A 51 -15.32 9.10 21.38
CA ASP A 51 -14.13 8.55 22.05
C ASP A 51 -14.38 7.11 22.55
N THR A 52 -15.48 6.50 22.09
CA THR A 52 -15.86 5.13 22.42
C THR A 52 -16.41 4.39 21.21
N PHE A 53 -16.26 3.07 21.18
CA PHE A 53 -16.81 2.23 20.12
C PHE A 53 -17.10 0.82 20.62
N ALA A 54 -17.97 0.09 19.90
CA ALA A 54 -18.27 -1.30 20.22
C ALA A 54 -17.05 -2.18 19.93
N CYS A 55 -16.60 -2.91 20.96
CA CYS A 55 -15.45 -3.81 20.90
C CYS A 55 -15.69 -4.98 21.85
N PRO A 56 -15.58 -6.25 21.40
CA PRO A 56 -15.98 -7.39 22.19
C PRO A 56 -15.12 -7.62 23.45
N ASP A 57 -13.81 -7.39 23.35
CA ASP A 57 -12.84 -7.65 24.42
C ASP A 57 -11.53 -6.87 24.23
N GLN A 58 -10.70 -6.88 25.27
CA GLN A 58 -9.42 -6.17 25.31
C GLN A 58 -8.41 -6.71 24.26
N GLU A 59 -8.42 -8.01 23.99
CA GLU A 59 -7.50 -8.61 23.01
C GLU A 59 -7.79 -8.10 21.59
N THR A 60 -9.08 -8.05 21.21
CA THR A 60 -9.53 -7.46 19.95
C THR A 60 -9.12 -5.99 19.87
N PHE A 61 -9.32 -5.22 20.94
CA PHE A 61 -8.91 -3.82 21.00
C PHE A 61 -7.40 -3.64 20.75
N ASP A 62 -6.58 -4.40 21.48
CA ASP A 62 -5.12 -4.31 21.42
C ASP A 62 -4.60 -4.60 20.00
N TRP A 63 -5.14 -5.63 19.35
CA TRP A 63 -4.74 -5.99 17.99
C TRP A 63 -5.27 -5.02 16.93
N VAL A 64 -6.51 -4.57 17.04
CA VAL A 64 -7.10 -3.62 16.10
C VAL A 64 -6.33 -2.31 16.14
N LEU A 65 -6.15 -1.69 17.31
CA LEU A 65 -5.43 -0.42 17.40
C LEU A 65 -3.92 -0.56 17.22
N GLY A 66 -3.35 -1.75 17.49
CA GLY A 66 -1.94 -2.02 17.24
C GLY A 66 -1.58 -2.23 15.77
N GLN A 67 -2.53 -2.64 14.92
CA GLN A 67 -2.25 -3.07 13.54
C GLN A 67 -2.97 -2.24 12.47
N PHE A 68 -4.27 -1.99 12.62
CA PHE A 68 -5.07 -1.43 11.54
C PHE A 68 -4.78 0.05 11.23
N PRO A 69 -4.51 0.95 12.20
CA PRO A 69 -4.24 2.35 11.90
C PRO A 69 -3.13 2.56 10.86
N HIS A 70 -2.00 1.87 10.98
CA HIS A 70 -0.88 2.05 10.06
C HIS A 70 -1.05 1.30 8.73
N LEU A 71 -1.88 0.24 8.69
CA LEU A 71 -2.14 -0.56 7.48
C LEU A 71 -3.28 -0.01 6.63
N CYS A 72 -4.35 0.50 7.26
CA CYS A 72 -5.61 0.82 6.59
C CYS A 72 -5.89 2.33 6.54
N PHE A 73 -5.48 3.10 7.54
CA PHE A 73 -5.77 4.54 7.60
C PHE A 73 -4.59 5.33 8.20
N PRO A 74 -3.48 5.47 7.45
CA PRO A 74 -2.19 5.91 7.98
C PRO A 74 -2.18 7.27 8.67
N ALA A 75 -3.13 8.16 8.35
CA ALA A 75 -3.26 9.45 9.02
C ALA A 75 -3.54 9.31 10.52
N VAL A 76 -4.24 8.27 10.95
CA VAL A 76 -4.76 8.16 12.32
C VAL A 76 -3.79 7.50 13.29
N GLN A 77 -2.72 6.88 12.79
CA GLN A 77 -1.68 6.18 13.56
C GLN A 77 -1.15 7.00 14.75
N ASN A 78 -1.04 8.33 14.61
CA ASN A 78 -0.48 9.21 15.63
C ASN A 78 -1.50 10.24 16.18
N LEU A 79 -2.78 10.15 15.79
CA LEU A 79 -3.82 11.11 16.19
C LEU A 79 -4.68 10.62 17.36
N VAL A 80 -4.59 9.33 17.66
CA VAL A 80 -5.27 8.71 18.79
C VAL A 80 -4.26 8.03 19.70
N ASP A 81 -4.59 8.00 20.99
CA ASP A 81 -3.89 7.23 22.03
C ASP A 81 -4.94 6.49 22.87
N TYR A 82 -4.51 5.48 23.58
CA TYR A 82 -5.37 4.64 24.41
C TYR A 82 -5.08 4.90 25.89
N PRO A 83 -6.09 4.80 26.77
CA PRO A 83 -5.96 5.25 28.15
C PRO A 83 -4.80 4.59 28.91
N TYR A 84 -4.23 5.33 29.86
CA TYR A 84 -3.02 4.95 30.62
C TYR A 84 -3.13 3.59 31.33
N ASP A 85 -4.34 3.16 31.71
CA ASP A 85 -4.61 1.78 32.15
C ASP A 85 -4.97 0.88 30.96
N ARG A 86 -3.94 0.41 30.27
CA ARG A 86 -4.05 -0.48 29.10
C ARG A 86 -4.79 -1.79 29.39
N ASN A 87 -5.00 -2.17 30.66
CA ASN A 87 -5.67 -3.42 31.01
C ASN A 87 -7.20 -3.32 31.11
N HIS A 88 -7.77 -2.12 30.98
CA HIS A 88 -9.22 -1.89 31.11
C HIS A 88 -9.73 -0.87 30.08
N CYS A 89 -9.20 -0.87 28.86
CA CYS A 89 -9.70 -0.01 27.78
C CYS A 89 -11.09 -0.46 27.30
N VAL A 90 -11.44 -1.73 27.52
CA VAL A 90 -12.75 -2.31 27.17
C VAL A 90 -13.53 -2.67 28.44
N THR A 91 -14.73 -2.09 28.59
CA THR A 91 -15.67 -2.41 29.68
C THR A 91 -17.05 -2.68 29.09
N ASP A 92 -17.66 -3.82 29.44
CA ASP A 92 -19.01 -4.21 29.01
C ASP A 92 -19.24 -4.12 27.48
N GLY A 93 -18.22 -4.46 26.69
CA GLY A 93 -18.28 -4.44 25.22
C GLY A 93 -18.06 -3.06 24.58
N ILE A 94 -17.60 -2.08 25.36
CA ILE A 94 -17.32 -0.72 24.91
C ILE A 94 -15.84 -0.42 25.12
N ALA A 95 -15.13 -0.15 24.03
CA ALA A 95 -13.76 0.34 24.05
C ALA A 95 -13.71 1.87 24.20
N HIS A 96 -12.68 2.36 24.86
CA HIS A 96 -12.38 3.79 25.02
C HIS A 96 -11.03 4.14 24.39
N PHE A 97 -10.97 5.27 23.69
CA PHE A 97 -9.73 5.86 23.18
C PHE A 97 -9.71 7.37 23.43
N THR A 98 -8.60 8.03 23.12
CA THR A 98 -8.43 9.47 23.31
C THR A 98 -7.76 10.08 22.09
N TYR A 99 -8.04 11.35 21.80
CA TYR A 99 -7.34 12.08 20.75
C TYR A 99 -6.08 12.73 21.33
N THR A 100 -4.96 12.61 20.62
CA THR A 100 -3.69 13.27 21.00
C THR A 100 -3.62 14.72 20.53
N VAL A 101 -4.56 15.10 19.66
CA VAL A 101 -4.66 16.40 19.00
C VAL A 101 -6.06 16.99 19.19
N SER A 102 -6.24 18.26 18.85
CA SER A 102 -7.56 18.88 18.81
C SER A 102 -8.44 18.28 17.70
N ARG A 103 -9.77 18.45 17.81
CA ARG A 103 -10.71 18.01 16.77
C ARG A 103 -10.42 18.65 15.42
N GLU A 104 -10.03 19.92 15.41
CA GLU A 104 -9.67 20.65 14.19
C GLU A 104 -8.42 20.07 13.53
N GLU A 105 -7.36 19.79 14.30
CA GLU A 105 -6.14 19.16 13.79
C GLU A 105 -6.40 17.74 13.26
N PHE A 106 -7.26 16.98 13.94
CA PHE A 106 -7.70 15.66 13.49
C PHE A 106 -8.42 15.73 12.13
N GLU A 107 -9.42 16.60 12.01
CA GLU A 107 -10.19 16.78 10.77
C GLU A 107 -9.29 17.26 9.61
N GLN A 108 -8.34 18.16 9.89
CA GLN A 108 -7.36 18.62 8.90
C GLN A 108 -6.44 17.49 8.42
N ALA A 109 -5.97 16.62 9.32
CA ALA A 109 -5.12 15.49 8.96
C ALA A 109 -5.87 14.45 8.12
N VAL A 110 -7.12 14.14 8.48
CA VAL A 110 -8.00 13.24 7.70
C VAL A 110 -8.29 13.84 6.32
N GLN A 111 -8.67 15.12 6.25
CA GLN A 111 -8.96 15.79 4.98
C GLN A 111 -7.73 15.82 4.07
N LYS A 112 -6.54 16.10 4.62
CA LYS A 112 -5.29 16.11 3.85
C LYS A 112 -5.00 14.75 3.21
N LEU A 113 -5.19 13.65 3.95
CA LEU A 113 -5.01 12.31 3.39
C LEU A 113 -6.09 12.00 2.35
N SER A 114 -7.35 12.35 2.62
CA SER A 114 -8.48 12.20 1.68
C SER A 114 -8.19 12.88 0.36
N ASP A 115 -7.88 14.18 0.40
CA ASP A 115 -7.59 14.99 -0.80
C ASP A 115 -6.38 14.45 -1.57
N THR A 116 -5.33 14.03 -0.85
CA THR A 116 -4.12 13.48 -1.47
C THR A 116 -4.42 12.15 -2.16
N THR A 117 -5.18 11.28 -1.51
CA THR A 117 -5.57 9.96 -2.04
C THR A 117 -6.43 10.13 -3.27
N GLU A 118 -7.52 10.90 -3.18
CA GLU A 118 -8.43 11.15 -4.29
C GLU A 118 -7.71 11.80 -5.46
N ARG A 119 -6.85 12.80 -5.20
CA ARG A 119 -6.06 13.43 -6.25
C ARG A 119 -5.19 12.40 -6.98
N ILE A 120 -4.39 11.61 -6.27
CA ILE A 120 -3.49 10.64 -6.90
C ILE A 120 -4.30 9.62 -7.71
N LEU A 121 -5.34 9.01 -7.12
CA LEU A 121 -6.11 7.98 -7.80
C LEU A 121 -6.81 8.51 -9.05
N ASN A 122 -7.40 9.70 -8.99
CA ASN A 122 -8.09 10.29 -10.15
C ASN A 122 -7.14 10.91 -11.19
N GLU A 123 -5.88 11.21 -10.83
CA GLU A 123 -4.85 11.65 -11.78
C GLU A 123 -4.20 10.46 -12.51
N VAL A 124 -4.02 9.34 -11.82
CA VAL A 124 -3.22 8.20 -12.30
C VAL A 124 -4.08 7.10 -12.92
N LEU A 125 -5.31 6.91 -12.43
CA LEU A 125 -6.16 5.79 -12.81
C LEU A 125 -7.38 6.23 -13.61
N ALA A 126 -7.80 5.38 -14.54
CA ALA A 126 -9.12 5.46 -15.16
C ALA A 126 -10.14 4.60 -14.39
N ASP A 127 -11.43 4.92 -14.57
CA ASP A 127 -12.56 4.18 -13.98
C ASP A 127 -12.65 2.73 -14.49
N ALA A 128 -12.22 2.51 -15.73
CA ALA A 128 -12.31 1.23 -16.41
C ALA A 128 -11.07 0.35 -16.24
N ASP A 129 -10.04 0.82 -15.53
CA ASP A 129 -8.80 0.08 -15.35
C ASP A 129 -9.06 -1.25 -14.62
N SER A 130 -8.49 -2.32 -15.14
CA SER A 130 -8.34 -3.62 -14.48
C SER A 130 -7.44 -3.52 -13.24
N ASP A 131 -7.45 -4.56 -12.40
CA ASP A 131 -6.58 -4.58 -11.22
C ASP A 131 -5.09 -4.66 -11.62
N PHE A 132 -4.78 -5.31 -12.74
CA PHE A 132 -3.45 -5.25 -13.37
C PHE A 132 -3.06 -3.81 -13.75
N GLU A 133 -3.93 -3.09 -14.48
CA GLU A 133 -3.66 -1.72 -14.92
C GLU A 133 -3.50 -0.76 -13.75
N LYS A 134 -4.33 -0.88 -12.71
CA LYS A 134 -4.19 -0.09 -11.48
C LYS A 134 -2.85 -0.34 -10.78
N ALA A 135 -2.45 -1.60 -10.66
CA ALA A 135 -1.15 -1.96 -10.10
C ALA A 135 0.00 -1.37 -10.93
N LEU A 136 -0.03 -1.54 -12.24
CA LEU A 136 1.02 -1.02 -13.12
C LEU A 136 1.09 0.51 -13.10
N ALA A 137 -0.05 1.20 -13.22
CA ALA A 137 -0.11 2.66 -13.28
C ALA A 137 0.41 3.29 -11.98
N LEU A 138 -0.01 2.77 -10.81
CA LEU A 138 0.53 3.21 -9.53
C LEU A 138 2.01 2.84 -9.39
N TYR A 139 2.45 1.69 -9.89
CA TYR A 139 3.86 1.27 -9.79
C TYR A 139 4.77 2.25 -10.54
N LEU A 140 4.39 2.59 -11.77
CA LEU A 140 5.09 3.57 -12.61
C LEU A 140 4.99 4.99 -12.03
N TYR A 141 3.83 5.38 -11.47
CA TYR A 141 3.67 6.65 -10.77
C TYR A 141 4.64 6.76 -9.59
N PHE A 142 4.79 5.68 -8.81
CA PHE A 142 5.73 5.66 -7.70
C PHE A 142 7.16 5.83 -8.18
N ALA A 143 7.52 5.09 -9.23
CA ALA A 143 8.83 5.10 -9.84
C ALA A 143 9.23 6.49 -10.37
N ASP A 144 8.29 7.25 -10.95
CA ASP A 144 8.52 8.60 -11.48
C ASP A 144 8.47 9.71 -10.41
N THR A 145 7.59 9.57 -9.41
CA THR A 145 7.25 10.68 -8.50
C THR A 145 8.09 10.72 -7.23
N TYR A 146 8.49 9.55 -6.70
CA TYR A 146 9.11 9.46 -5.37
C TYR A 146 10.60 9.13 -5.46
N THR A 147 11.33 9.55 -4.43
CA THR A 147 12.78 9.28 -4.30
C THR A 147 13.08 8.56 -2.99
N TYR A 148 14.15 7.75 -3.00
CA TYR A 148 14.54 7.02 -1.80
C TYR A 148 15.27 7.92 -0.80
N ASP A 149 14.89 7.83 0.48
CA ASP A 149 15.50 8.60 1.56
C ASP A 149 16.63 7.86 2.26
N HIS A 150 17.83 7.93 1.69
CA HIS A 150 19.03 7.35 2.30
C HIS A 150 19.41 8.00 3.65
N GLU A 151 19.04 9.26 3.90
CA GLU A 151 19.34 9.91 5.18
C GLU A 151 18.44 9.36 6.29
N LEU A 152 17.16 9.18 6.00
CA LEU A 152 16.18 8.57 6.89
C LEU A 152 16.49 7.10 7.16
N GLU A 153 16.89 6.34 6.12
CA GLU A 153 17.31 4.93 6.22
C GLU A 153 18.43 4.74 7.26
N HIS A 154 19.41 5.65 7.28
CA HIS A 154 20.56 5.57 8.20
C HIS A 154 20.34 6.33 9.51
N SER A 155 19.13 6.84 9.74
CA SER A 155 18.79 7.59 10.95
C SER A 155 18.34 6.65 12.08
N ASN A 156 18.35 7.15 13.32
CA ASN A 156 17.75 6.46 14.47
C ASN A 156 16.27 6.83 14.66
N THR A 157 15.55 7.10 13.58
CA THR A 157 14.12 7.44 13.64
C THR A 157 13.34 6.23 14.14
N ASP A 158 12.41 6.46 15.07
CA ASP A 158 11.52 5.40 15.54
C ASP A 158 10.69 4.89 14.36
N ALA A 159 10.72 3.58 14.11
CA ALA A 159 9.96 2.96 13.02
C ALA A 159 8.44 3.21 13.16
N ASN A 160 7.94 3.49 14.37
CA ASN A 160 6.55 3.85 14.62
C ASN A 160 6.23 5.31 14.24
N ALA A 161 7.24 6.15 14.02
CA ALA A 161 7.06 7.51 13.51
C ALA A 161 6.98 7.56 11.97
N LEU A 162 7.38 6.48 11.29
CA LEU A 162 7.28 6.35 9.84
C LEU A 162 5.85 6.01 9.43
N SER A 163 5.37 6.63 8.36
CA SER A 163 3.99 6.49 7.90
C SER A 163 3.91 6.66 6.39
N ALA A 164 2.99 5.93 5.74
CA ALA A 164 2.64 6.16 4.34
C ALA A 164 2.32 7.65 4.05
N CYS A 165 1.73 8.36 5.01
CA CYS A 165 1.46 9.79 4.87
C CYS A 165 2.73 10.60 4.57
N HIS A 166 3.86 10.28 5.20
CA HIS A 166 5.10 11.04 5.03
C HIS A 166 5.60 10.96 3.58
N VAL A 167 5.74 9.75 3.02
CA VAL A 167 6.18 9.60 1.63
C VAL A 167 5.20 10.25 0.65
N LEU A 168 3.88 10.12 0.88
CA LEU A 168 2.84 10.73 0.05
C LEU A 168 2.90 12.27 0.03
N TYR A 169 3.39 12.89 1.10
CA TYR A 169 3.46 14.36 1.22
C TYR A 169 4.82 14.93 0.82
N GLU A 170 5.91 14.27 1.20
CA GLU A 170 7.27 14.77 1.02
C GLU A 170 7.91 14.27 -0.28
N HIS A 171 7.26 13.34 -0.98
CA HIS A 171 7.74 12.69 -2.20
C HIS A 171 9.10 12.00 -2.03
N ARG A 172 9.43 11.65 -0.79
CA ARG A 172 10.70 11.04 -0.38
C ARG A 172 10.46 10.17 0.86
N GLY A 173 10.96 8.94 0.85
CA GLY A 173 10.76 8.00 1.95
C GLY A 173 11.59 6.73 1.78
N ILE A 174 11.47 5.81 2.73
CA ILE A 174 12.17 4.50 2.70
C ILE A 174 11.22 3.35 2.37
N CYS A 175 11.75 2.13 2.25
CA CYS A 175 11.01 0.93 1.86
C CYS A 175 9.71 0.70 2.66
N GLN A 176 9.74 0.95 3.96
CA GLN A 176 8.56 0.86 4.83
C GLN A 176 7.44 1.81 4.40
N GLU A 177 7.77 3.08 4.12
CA GLU A 177 6.77 4.09 3.78
C GLU A 177 6.26 3.90 2.36
N VAL A 178 7.16 3.56 1.42
CA VAL A 178 6.84 3.31 0.01
C VAL A 178 5.89 2.11 -0.13
N SER A 179 6.21 0.98 0.51
CA SER A 179 5.36 -0.22 0.46
C SER A 179 4.00 0.02 1.10
N GLN A 180 3.94 0.70 2.25
CA GLN A 180 2.67 1.04 2.89
C GLN A 180 1.82 1.99 2.03
N ALA A 181 2.42 3.03 1.46
CA ALA A 181 1.70 4.00 0.62
C ALA A 181 1.18 3.37 -0.68
N TYR A 182 1.98 2.54 -1.33
CA TYR A 182 1.57 1.84 -2.54
C TYR A 182 0.43 0.85 -2.26
N SER A 183 0.55 -0.01 -1.24
CA SER A 183 -0.52 -0.94 -0.85
C SER A 183 -1.78 -0.23 -0.36
N PHE A 184 -1.65 0.91 0.32
CA PHE A 184 -2.77 1.76 0.72
C PHE A 184 -3.53 2.29 -0.51
N LEU A 185 -2.84 2.88 -1.49
CA LEU A 185 -3.47 3.40 -2.70
C LEU A 185 -4.12 2.28 -3.53
N LEU A 186 -3.49 1.11 -3.63
CA LEU A 186 -4.09 -0.06 -4.27
C LEU A 186 -5.40 -0.49 -3.59
N THR A 187 -5.39 -0.56 -2.27
CA THR A 187 -6.58 -0.94 -1.48
C THR A 187 -7.70 0.09 -1.67
N GLN A 188 -7.38 1.38 -1.70
CA GLN A 188 -8.33 2.46 -2.00
C GLN A 188 -8.89 2.38 -3.42
N ALA A 189 -8.13 1.81 -4.37
CA ALA A 189 -8.57 1.53 -5.74
C ALA A 189 -9.28 0.16 -5.91
N GLY A 190 -9.51 -0.56 -4.81
CA GLY A 190 -10.17 -1.87 -4.77
C GLY A 190 -9.26 -3.07 -5.04
N VAL A 191 -7.96 -2.85 -5.28
CA VAL A 191 -6.98 -3.93 -5.50
C VAL A 191 -6.56 -4.51 -4.16
N GLN A 192 -6.60 -5.84 -4.07
CA GLN A 192 -6.26 -6.56 -2.84
C GLN A 192 -4.75 -6.49 -2.60
N ALA A 193 -4.32 -5.68 -1.64
CA ALA A 193 -2.92 -5.46 -1.32
C ALA A 193 -2.62 -5.50 0.18
N THR A 194 -1.39 -5.85 0.51
CA THR A 194 -0.81 -5.79 1.85
C THR A 194 0.69 -5.54 1.75
N VAL A 195 1.40 -5.52 2.87
CA VAL A 195 2.86 -5.33 2.92
C VAL A 195 3.53 -6.63 3.32
N MET A 196 4.51 -7.08 2.56
CA MET A 196 5.40 -8.19 2.88
C MET A 196 6.69 -7.64 3.48
N SER A 197 7.22 -8.33 4.48
CA SER A 197 8.55 -8.09 5.04
C SER A 197 9.44 -9.31 4.77
N GLY A 198 10.73 -9.05 4.64
CA GLY A 198 11.76 -10.08 4.58
C GLY A 198 13.07 -9.57 5.14
N THR A 199 13.97 -10.51 5.41
CA THR A 199 15.32 -10.22 5.90
C THR A 199 16.34 -10.71 4.91
N ARG A 200 17.32 -9.88 4.57
CA ARG A 200 18.36 -10.25 3.62
C ARG A 200 19.36 -11.21 4.24
N ALA A 201 19.74 -12.27 3.54
CA ALA A 201 20.54 -13.34 4.14
C ALA A 201 21.97 -12.91 4.51
N TYR A 202 22.65 -12.11 3.66
CA TYR A 202 24.08 -11.83 3.83
C TYR A 202 24.43 -10.73 4.85
N ASP A 203 23.53 -9.80 5.14
CA ASP A 203 23.76 -8.69 6.08
C ASP A 203 22.64 -8.49 7.12
N GLN A 204 21.57 -9.30 7.04
CA GLN A 204 20.40 -9.24 7.94
C GLN A 204 19.61 -7.92 7.83
N SER A 205 19.76 -7.19 6.72
CA SER A 205 19.02 -5.94 6.48
C SER A 205 17.53 -6.26 6.27
N PRO A 206 16.61 -5.69 7.09
CA PRO A 206 15.18 -5.85 6.89
C PRO A 206 14.73 -5.03 5.68
N HIS A 207 13.71 -5.51 4.98
CA HIS A 207 13.09 -4.79 3.87
C HIS A 207 11.59 -5.05 3.82
N ARG A 208 10.86 -4.09 3.25
CA ARG A 208 9.40 -4.17 3.08
C ARG A 208 9.02 -3.82 1.66
N TRP A 209 8.09 -4.59 1.12
CA TRP A 209 7.54 -4.39 -0.22
C TRP A 209 6.07 -4.76 -0.23
N SER A 210 5.40 -4.58 -1.36
CA SER A 210 3.96 -4.80 -1.49
C SER A 210 3.67 -6.22 -1.95
N TYR A 211 2.55 -6.76 -1.51
CA TYR A 211 2.08 -8.08 -1.88
C TYR A 211 0.60 -7.98 -2.24
N ILE A 212 0.26 -8.45 -3.44
CA ILE A 212 -1.07 -8.21 -4.00
C ILE A 212 -1.69 -9.49 -4.52
N ARG A 213 -3.02 -9.50 -4.65
CA ARG A 213 -3.77 -10.60 -5.25
C ARG A 213 -4.45 -10.14 -6.54
N LEU A 214 -4.10 -10.75 -7.66
CA LEU A 214 -4.75 -10.56 -8.96
C LEU A 214 -5.37 -11.89 -9.41
N ASN A 215 -6.66 -11.87 -9.76
CA ASN A 215 -7.40 -13.05 -10.22
C ASN A 215 -7.19 -14.31 -9.35
N GLY A 216 -7.17 -14.13 -8.02
CA GLY A 216 -6.99 -15.22 -7.04
C GLY A 216 -5.54 -15.72 -6.87
N LYS A 217 -4.56 -15.10 -7.52
CA LYS A 217 -3.12 -15.42 -7.43
C LYS A 217 -2.38 -14.30 -6.73
N ASN A 218 -1.41 -14.64 -5.89
CA ASN A 218 -0.62 -13.63 -5.18
C ASN A 218 0.70 -13.32 -5.92
N TYR A 219 1.18 -12.09 -5.76
CA TYR A 219 2.43 -11.62 -6.37
C TYR A 219 3.13 -10.59 -5.49
N HIS A 220 4.45 -10.52 -5.60
CA HIS A 220 5.25 -9.44 -5.02
C HIS A 220 5.37 -8.25 -5.97
N ILE A 221 5.31 -7.04 -5.43
CA ILE A 221 5.63 -5.79 -6.13
C ILE A 221 6.49 -4.91 -5.23
N ASP A 222 7.65 -4.45 -5.72
CA ASP A 222 8.56 -3.60 -4.95
C ASP A 222 8.91 -2.31 -5.71
N PRO A 223 8.10 -1.24 -5.55
CA PRO A 223 8.38 0.05 -6.20
C PRO A 223 9.68 0.69 -5.69
N THR A 224 10.15 0.32 -4.50
CA THR A 224 11.33 0.92 -3.85
C THR A 224 12.58 0.81 -4.72
N TYR A 225 12.81 -0.35 -5.36
CA TYR A 225 14.01 -0.60 -6.15
C TYR A 225 14.00 0.04 -7.54
N VAL A 226 12.85 0.58 -7.96
CA VAL A 226 12.70 1.26 -9.26
C VAL A 226 12.40 2.75 -9.11
N LEU A 227 12.46 3.33 -7.90
CA LEU A 227 12.36 4.77 -7.74
C LEU A 227 13.43 5.49 -8.58
N GLY A 228 13.00 6.41 -9.45
CA GLY A 228 13.84 7.10 -10.43
C GLY A 228 14.16 6.28 -11.69
N ARG A 229 13.48 5.15 -11.91
CA ARG A 229 13.60 4.26 -13.07
C ARG A 229 12.21 3.94 -13.63
N SER A 230 12.14 3.36 -14.83
CA SER A 230 10.86 3.06 -15.51
C SER A 230 10.79 1.61 -16.02
N ASP A 231 11.45 0.71 -15.31
CA ASP A 231 11.49 -0.72 -15.65
C ASP A 231 10.64 -1.57 -14.72
N LEU A 232 10.37 -2.80 -15.15
CA LEU A 232 9.45 -3.76 -14.55
C LEU A 232 10.18 -4.86 -13.74
N SER A 233 11.42 -4.60 -13.27
CA SER A 233 12.24 -5.61 -12.59
C SER A 233 11.63 -6.18 -11.30
N PHE A 234 10.76 -5.42 -10.62
CA PHE A 234 10.15 -5.82 -9.35
C PHE A 234 8.63 -5.79 -9.41
N PHE A 235 8.06 -6.16 -10.56
CA PHE A 235 6.63 -6.12 -10.81
C PHE A 235 6.06 -7.54 -10.99
N LEU A 236 5.06 -7.89 -10.18
CA LEU A 236 4.32 -9.15 -10.21
C LEU A 236 5.22 -10.40 -10.19
N MET A 237 6.11 -10.47 -9.20
CA MET A 237 7.07 -11.57 -9.07
C MET A 237 6.50 -12.73 -8.24
N THR A 238 7.00 -13.94 -8.53
CA THR A 238 6.87 -15.11 -7.65
C THR A 238 7.78 -14.99 -6.42
N ASP A 239 7.56 -15.84 -5.42
CA ASP A 239 8.41 -15.98 -4.25
C ASP A 239 9.86 -16.27 -4.67
N GLU A 240 10.07 -17.22 -5.59
CA GLU A 240 11.40 -17.59 -6.08
C GLU A 240 12.09 -16.44 -6.83
N ALA A 241 11.35 -15.73 -7.68
CA ALA A 241 11.90 -14.64 -8.45
C ALA A 241 12.27 -13.46 -7.54
N ARG A 242 11.38 -13.09 -6.59
CA ARG A 242 11.66 -12.01 -5.63
C ARG A 242 12.86 -12.35 -4.73
N ALA A 243 13.02 -13.62 -4.37
CA ALA A 243 14.14 -14.08 -3.55
C ALA A 243 15.49 -13.98 -4.27
N ALA A 244 15.51 -14.20 -5.58
CA ALA A 244 16.73 -14.22 -6.39
C ALA A 244 17.36 -12.83 -6.61
N GLU A 245 16.58 -11.74 -6.59
CA GLU A 245 17.06 -10.39 -6.94
C GLU A 245 18.06 -9.78 -5.94
N ASP A 246 17.94 -10.08 -4.64
CA ASP A 246 18.82 -9.52 -3.60
C ASP A 246 18.91 -10.41 -2.36
N ASP A 247 18.86 -11.73 -2.56
CA ASP A 247 19.09 -12.76 -1.52
C ASP A 247 18.18 -12.62 -0.27
N TYR A 248 16.89 -12.42 -0.53
CA TYR A 248 15.82 -12.43 0.47
C TYR A 248 15.13 -13.80 0.46
N PRO A 249 15.50 -14.73 1.35
CA PRO A 249 15.07 -16.11 1.21
C PRO A 249 13.59 -16.27 1.61
N VAL A 250 12.87 -17.09 0.85
CA VAL A 250 11.40 -17.24 0.95
C VAL A 250 10.93 -17.58 2.37
N GLN A 251 11.71 -18.36 3.14
CA GLN A 251 11.31 -18.72 4.51
C GLN A 251 11.25 -17.54 5.49
N ASP A 252 11.84 -16.39 5.13
CA ASP A 252 11.81 -15.18 5.94
C ASP A 252 10.66 -14.23 5.53
N TYR A 253 9.84 -14.61 4.53
CA TYR A 253 8.72 -13.79 4.06
C TYR A 253 7.57 -13.86 5.04
N VAL A 254 7.12 -12.70 5.49
CA VAL A 254 5.98 -12.55 6.39
C VAL A 254 5.11 -11.38 5.97
N ILE A 255 3.80 -11.56 5.92
CA ILE A 255 2.90 -10.40 5.86
C ILE A 255 3.16 -9.56 7.11
N THR A 256 3.42 -8.28 6.88
CA THR A 256 3.92 -7.33 7.87
C THR A 256 2.84 -7.04 8.89
N SER A 257 2.87 -7.81 9.97
CA SER A 257 2.04 -7.63 11.14
C SER A 257 2.73 -8.26 12.34
N ALA A 258 2.57 -7.66 13.52
CA ALA A 258 2.98 -8.35 14.75
C ALA A 258 2.06 -9.55 15.05
N TYR A 259 0.82 -9.54 14.56
CA TYR A 259 -0.17 -10.60 14.78
C TYR A 259 0.24 -11.91 14.11
N THR A 260 0.69 -11.83 12.86
CA THR A 260 1.13 -13.00 12.06
C THR A 260 2.35 -13.70 12.66
N GLN A 261 3.14 -13.00 13.46
CA GLN A 261 4.31 -13.60 14.13
C GLN A 261 3.95 -14.45 15.36
N VAL A 262 2.74 -14.31 15.90
CA VAL A 262 2.32 -14.99 17.13
C VAL A 262 1.01 -15.78 17.00
N HIS A 263 0.33 -15.70 15.86
CA HIS A 263 -0.89 -16.45 15.56
C HIS A 263 -0.76 -17.25 14.27
N GLU A 264 -1.50 -18.36 14.18
CA GLU A 264 -1.65 -19.10 12.93
C GLU A 264 -2.43 -18.26 11.92
N HIS A 265 -2.00 -18.33 10.66
CA HIS A 265 -2.63 -17.66 9.53
C HIS A 265 -2.48 -18.53 8.28
N PRO A 266 -3.25 -18.26 7.20
CA PRO A 266 -3.06 -18.95 5.93
C PRO A 266 -1.63 -18.82 5.40
N GLU A 267 -1.22 -19.81 4.61
CA GLU A 267 0.02 -19.72 3.84
C GLU A 267 -0.22 -18.85 2.61
N TYR A 268 0.70 -17.92 2.36
CA TYR A 268 0.65 -16.98 1.25
C TYR A 268 1.77 -17.29 0.28
N ILE A 269 1.42 -17.95 -0.81
CA ILE A 269 2.36 -18.39 -1.85
C ILE A 269 2.12 -17.57 -3.11
N ALA A 270 3.21 -17.10 -3.71
CA ALA A 270 3.25 -16.49 -5.03
C ALA A 270 4.06 -17.40 -5.97
N ASP A 271 3.40 -18.35 -6.65
CA ASP A 271 4.04 -19.35 -7.51
C ASP A 271 3.63 -19.26 -8.99
N ASP A 272 2.90 -18.19 -9.35
CA ASP A 272 2.36 -18.01 -10.68
C ASP A 272 3.34 -17.21 -11.57
N GLU A 273 3.88 -17.86 -12.61
CA GLU A 273 4.88 -17.26 -13.50
C GLU A 273 4.26 -16.48 -14.68
N THR A 274 2.95 -16.19 -14.66
CA THR A 274 2.25 -15.51 -15.76
C THR A 274 2.97 -14.24 -16.22
N PHE A 275 3.51 -13.46 -15.29
CA PHE A 275 4.16 -12.16 -15.58
C PHE A 275 5.68 -12.23 -15.76
N SER A 276 6.27 -13.44 -15.79
CA SER A 276 7.73 -13.63 -15.85
C SER A 276 8.41 -13.01 -17.08
N GLU A 277 7.66 -12.84 -18.19
CA GLU A 277 8.15 -12.18 -19.40
C GLU A 277 8.45 -10.68 -19.20
N LEU A 278 7.77 -10.05 -18.24
CA LEU A 278 7.89 -8.61 -17.95
C LEU A 278 9.11 -8.27 -17.11
N TRP A 279 9.66 -9.24 -16.37
CA TRP A 279 10.75 -8.96 -15.45
C TRP A 279 11.99 -8.46 -16.21
N HIS A 280 12.57 -7.38 -15.71
CA HIS A 280 13.71 -6.65 -16.29
C HIS A 280 13.45 -6.03 -17.67
N LYS A 281 12.18 -5.88 -18.06
CA LYS A 281 11.80 -5.12 -19.25
C LYS A 281 11.58 -3.66 -18.89
N GLU A 282 11.82 -2.79 -19.85
CA GLU A 282 11.50 -1.37 -19.77
C GLU A 282 10.04 -1.17 -20.19
N TYR A 283 9.31 -0.34 -19.45
CA TYR A 283 7.94 0.01 -19.80
C TYR A 283 7.92 0.86 -21.09
N GLY A 284 7.09 0.45 -22.06
CA GLY A 284 6.86 1.21 -23.29
C GLY A 284 5.56 2.01 -23.20
N SER A 285 4.42 1.31 -23.24
CA SER A 285 3.08 1.89 -23.15
C SER A 285 2.04 0.80 -22.93
N THR A 286 0.85 1.17 -22.45
CA THR A 286 -0.30 0.26 -22.36
C THR A 286 -1.31 0.54 -23.49
N ASP A 287 -1.77 -0.50 -24.16
CA ASP A 287 -2.93 -0.51 -25.07
C ASP A 287 -4.13 -1.14 -24.33
N THR A 288 -4.87 -0.29 -23.62
CA THR A 288 -6.01 -0.69 -22.77
C THR A 288 -7.23 -1.15 -23.57
N GLU A 289 -7.30 -0.86 -24.89
CA GLU A 289 -8.39 -1.36 -25.73
C GLU A 289 -8.21 -2.85 -26.06
N ASN A 290 -6.96 -3.31 -26.13
CA ASN A 290 -6.59 -4.69 -26.50
C ASN A 290 -5.97 -5.49 -25.34
N ASN A 291 -5.92 -4.92 -24.13
CA ASN A 291 -5.26 -5.49 -22.96
C ASN A 291 -3.80 -5.92 -23.25
N GLU A 292 -3.04 -5.06 -23.92
CA GLU A 292 -1.62 -5.30 -24.24
C GLU A 292 -0.69 -4.29 -23.57
N LEU A 293 0.36 -4.80 -22.92
CA LEU A 293 1.48 -4.01 -22.43
C LEU A 293 2.62 -4.08 -23.45
N LEU A 294 3.04 -2.94 -23.98
CA LEU A 294 4.22 -2.84 -24.84
C LEU A 294 5.46 -2.59 -23.98
N TYR A 295 6.52 -3.34 -24.23
CA TYR A 295 7.77 -3.25 -23.50
C TYR A 295 8.97 -3.29 -24.45
N TYR A 296 10.14 -2.89 -23.96
CA TYR A 296 11.41 -3.06 -24.68
C TYR A 296 12.52 -3.52 -23.76
N TYR A 297 13.60 -4.06 -24.34
CA TYR A 297 14.79 -4.47 -23.61
C TYR A 297 16.03 -4.45 -24.51
N THR A 298 17.20 -4.42 -23.89
CA THR A 298 18.48 -4.53 -24.60
C THR A 298 18.94 -5.97 -24.59
N ASP A 299 19.16 -6.58 -25.75
CA ASP A 299 19.66 -7.95 -25.86
C ASP A 299 21.19 -8.06 -25.65
N GLU A 300 21.71 -9.28 -25.67
CA GLU A 300 23.15 -9.55 -25.48
C GLU A 300 24.06 -8.88 -26.52
N ASN A 301 23.52 -8.47 -27.66
CA ASN A 301 24.24 -7.76 -28.72
C ASN A 301 24.10 -6.24 -28.60
N TYR A 302 23.56 -5.73 -27.49
CA TYR A 302 23.24 -4.32 -27.27
C TYR A 302 22.22 -3.74 -28.25
N ALA A 303 21.36 -4.59 -28.84
CA ALA A 303 20.27 -4.13 -29.70
C ALA A 303 18.97 -4.00 -28.89
N ILE A 304 18.22 -2.92 -29.14
CA ILE A 304 16.89 -2.73 -28.55
C ILE A 304 15.90 -3.64 -29.27
N GLN A 305 15.22 -4.47 -28.49
CA GLN A 305 14.12 -5.32 -28.91
C GLN A 305 12.81 -4.80 -28.32
N TYR A 306 11.71 -5.02 -29.03
CA TYR A 306 10.36 -4.64 -28.63
C TYR A 306 9.49 -5.88 -28.53
N GLY A 307 8.60 -5.90 -27.55
CA GLY A 307 7.62 -6.97 -27.34
C GLY A 307 6.29 -6.42 -26.86
N SER A 308 5.28 -7.30 -26.85
CA SER A 308 4.01 -7.05 -26.16
C SER A 308 3.67 -8.22 -25.26
N PHE A 309 2.95 -7.93 -24.18
CA PHE A 309 2.43 -8.90 -23.24
C PHE A 309 0.93 -8.68 -23.09
N SER A 310 0.13 -9.71 -23.34
CA SER A 310 -1.32 -9.63 -23.13
C SER A 310 -1.64 -9.93 -21.67
N TYR A 311 -2.37 -9.02 -21.03
CA TYR A 311 -2.90 -9.19 -19.66
C TYR A 311 -4.40 -9.53 -19.66
N ASP A 312 -4.91 -10.08 -20.77
CA ASP A 312 -6.30 -10.54 -20.89
C ASP A 312 -6.70 -11.45 -19.71
N GLY A 313 -7.70 -11.03 -18.95
CA GLY A 313 -8.24 -11.79 -17.82
C GLY A 313 -7.63 -11.47 -16.46
N TYR A 314 -6.85 -10.38 -16.35
CA TYR A 314 -6.30 -9.83 -15.11
C TYR A 314 -6.71 -8.38 -14.89
#